data_AF-A0A4R4R7X8-F1
#
_entry.id   AF-A0A4R4R7X8-F1
#
_cell.length_a   1.000
_cell.length_b   1.000
_cell.length_c   1.000
_cell.angle_alpha   90.00
_cell.angle_beta   90.00
_cell.angle_gamma   90.00
#
_symmetry.space_group_name_H-M   'P 1'
#
loop_
_entity.id
_entity.type
_entity.pdbx_description
1 polymer ?
#
loop_
_entity_poly.entity_id
_entity_poly.type
_entity_poly.pdbx_seq_one_letter_code
_entity_poly.pdbx_strand_id
1 'polypeptide(L)'
;MSTSREASLVIDAFRQALHTRHRADAAWTTTGLVHHSDAGSQYTSVAFTAELIDAGIAGSIGTVGDALDNALCESTIGLFKTEAIHDGGPTWTDRSAVEWRVARWVHWYNTTRLHSSIGHLPPIEFEHHHRQATTAAPIPEVA
;
A
#
# COMPACT_ATOMS: atom_id res chain seq x y z
N MET A 1 8.28 15.92 1.55
CA MET A 1 6.93 15.37 1.84
C MET A 1 5.97 16.50 2.19
N SER A 2 4.67 16.34 1.92
CA SER A 2 3.64 17.30 2.33
C SER A 2 3.63 17.50 3.85
N THR A 3 3.27 18.70 4.29
CA THR A 3 3.08 19.06 5.71
C THR A 3 1.61 19.20 6.11
N SER A 4 0.69 18.97 5.17
CA SER A 4 -0.76 19.06 5.38
C SER A 4 -1.45 17.73 5.09
N ARG A 5 -2.57 17.49 5.80
CA ARG A 5 -3.44 16.31 5.60
C ARG A 5 -4.49 16.60 4.52
N GLU A 6 -4.05 17.18 3.42
CA GLU A 6 -4.89 17.48 2.26
C GLU A 6 -5.01 16.25 1.35
N ALA A 7 -6.04 16.24 0.49
CA ALA A 7 -6.22 15.17 -0.49
C ALA A 7 -5.00 15.02 -1.44
N SER A 8 -4.26 16.10 -1.69
CA SER A 8 -3.04 16.05 -2.51
C SER A 8 -2.00 15.06 -2.01
N LEU A 9 -1.87 14.87 -0.69
CA LEU A 9 -0.92 13.92 -0.13
C LEU A 9 -1.26 12.47 -0.52
N VAL A 10 -2.54 12.08 -0.43
CA VAL A 10 -2.96 10.71 -0.79
C VAL A 10 -2.93 10.50 -2.31
N ILE A 11 -3.25 11.55 -3.08
CA ILE A 11 -3.13 11.54 -4.54
C ILE A 11 -1.67 11.34 -4.98
N ASP A 12 -0.73 12.08 -4.39
CA ASP A 12 0.69 11.95 -4.71
C ASP A 12 1.22 10.55 -4.37
N ALA A 13 0.84 10.01 -3.21
CA ALA A 13 1.21 8.65 -2.82
C ALA A 13 0.63 7.59 -3.78
N PHE A 14 -0.63 7.74 -4.17
CA PHE A 14 -1.29 6.86 -5.15
C PHE A 14 -0.58 6.88 -6.51
N ARG A 15 -0.31 8.07 -7.06
CA ARG A 15 0.41 8.24 -8.32
C ARG A 15 1.82 7.66 -8.27
N GLN A 16 2.53 7.85 -7.15
CA GLN A 16 3.85 7.25 -6.94
C GLN A 16 3.79 5.71 -6.94
N ALA A 17 2.76 5.12 -6.33
CA ALA A 17 2.57 3.67 -6.34
C ALA A 17 2.36 3.14 -7.77
N LEU A 18 1.46 3.76 -8.55
CA LEU A 18 1.25 3.39 -9.95
C LEU A 18 2.54 3.52 -10.77
N HIS A 19 3.23 4.65 -10.64
CA HIS A 19 4.48 4.89 -11.37
C HIS A 19 5.55 3.85 -11.04
N THR A 20 5.68 3.48 -9.76
CA THR A 20 6.63 2.45 -9.31
C THR A 20 6.31 1.09 -9.96
N ARG A 21 5.02 0.71 -10.01
CA ARG A 21 4.60 -0.56 -10.60
C ARG A 21 4.85 -0.61 -12.11
N HIS A 22 4.44 0.44 -12.84
CA HIS A 22 4.69 0.53 -14.29
C HIS A 22 6.18 0.52 -14.65
N ARG A 23 7.04 1.12 -13.82
CA ARG A 23 8.49 1.11 -14.07
C ARG A 23 9.15 -0.23 -13.76
N ALA A 24 8.62 -0.98 -12.81
CA ALA A 24 9.12 -2.30 -12.46
C ALA A 24 8.74 -3.36 -13.50
N ASP A 25 7.58 -3.22 -14.13
CA ASP A 25 7.06 -4.15 -15.12
C ASP A 25 6.18 -3.41 -16.15
N ALA A 26 6.64 -3.38 -17.40
CA ALA A 26 5.94 -2.70 -18.49
C ALA A 26 4.64 -3.41 -18.90
N ALA A 27 4.48 -4.70 -18.58
CA ALA A 27 3.25 -5.46 -18.83
C ALA A 27 2.24 -5.32 -17.68
N TRP A 28 2.61 -4.70 -16.56
CA TRP A 28 1.71 -4.50 -15.43
C TRP A 28 0.57 -3.56 -15.79
N THR A 29 -0.65 -3.94 -15.40
CA THR A 29 -1.87 -3.13 -15.62
C THR A 29 -2.65 -2.97 -14.32
N THR A 30 -3.55 -1.99 -14.30
CA THR A 30 -4.47 -1.75 -13.19
C THR A 30 -5.70 -2.67 -13.21
N THR A 31 -5.81 -3.57 -14.20
CA THR A 31 -6.96 -4.44 -14.41
C THR A 31 -7.25 -5.27 -13.17
N GLY A 32 -8.47 -5.17 -12.66
CA GLY A 32 -8.94 -5.94 -11.50
C GLY A 32 -8.42 -5.45 -10.15
N LEU A 33 -7.74 -4.30 -10.09
CA LEU A 33 -7.30 -3.72 -8.81
C LEU A 33 -8.46 -3.05 -8.08
N VAL A 34 -8.43 -3.19 -6.75
CA VAL A 34 -9.33 -2.51 -5.82
C VAL A 34 -8.48 -1.70 -4.84
N HIS A 35 -8.81 -0.43 -4.66
CA HIS A 35 -8.23 0.44 -3.64
C HIS A 35 -9.09 0.39 -2.38
N HIS A 36 -8.57 -0.23 -1.32
CA HIS A 36 -9.21 -0.24 -0.01
C HIS A 36 -8.75 0.96 0.81
N SER A 37 -9.69 1.69 1.40
CA SER A 37 -9.42 2.85 2.25
C SER A 37 -10.48 3.01 3.35
N ASP A 38 -10.15 3.76 4.39
CA ASP A 38 -11.13 4.19 5.38
C ASP A 38 -12.02 5.33 4.82
N ALA A 39 -13.03 5.73 5.60
CA ALA A 39 -13.95 6.81 5.23
C ALA A 39 -13.37 8.22 5.49
N GLY A 40 -12.04 8.38 5.55
CA GLY A 40 -11.39 9.67 5.75
C GLY A 40 -11.74 10.68 4.65
N SER A 41 -11.77 11.97 5.00
CA SER A 41 -12.17 13.04 4.07
C SER A 41 -11.25 13.16 2.85
N GLN A 42 -10.00 12.74 2.96
CA GLN A 42 -9.04 12.70 1.86
C GLN A 42 -9.41 11.61 0.83
N TYR A 43 -9.75 10.41 1.31
CA TYR A 43 -10.09 9.25 0.48
C TYR A 43 -11.51 9.34 -0.10
N THR A 44 -12.43 10.01 0.60
CA THR A 44 -13.79 10.30 0.12
C THR A 44 -13.88 11.58 -0.74
N SER A 45 -12.76 12.27 -0.96
CA SER A 45 -12.74 13.49 -1.76
C SER A 45 -13.04 13.22 -3.23
N VAL A 46 -13.69 14.19 -3.88
CA VAL A 46 -13.95 14.16 -5.34
C VAL A 46 -12.64 14.02 -6.12
N ALA A 47 -11.60 14.74 -5.70
CA ALA A 47 -10.30 14.71 -6.37
C ALA A 47 -9.66 13.32 -6.33
N PHE A 48 -9.68 12.64 -5.17
CA PHE A 48 -9.11 11.30 -5.07
C PHE A 48 -9.94 10.25 -5.82
N THR A 49 -11.27 10.37 -5.78
CA THR A 49 -12.17 9.48 -6.52
C THR A 49 -11.95 9.60 -8.03
N ALA A 50 -11.71 10.82 -8.54
CA ALA A 50 -11.39 11.03 -9.95
C ALA A 50 -10.10 10.30 -10.36
N GLU A 51 -9.06 10.32 -9.53
CA GLU A 51 -7.80 9.59 -9.81
C GLU A 51 -8.01 8.07 -9.89
N LEU A 52 -8.86 7.49 -9.05
CA LEU A 52 -9.18 6.07 -9.10
C LEU A 52 -9.91 5.71 -10.40
N ILE A 53 -10.89 6.54 -10.80
CA ILE A 53 -11.64 6.36 -12.04
C ILE A 53 -10.70 6.46 -13.25
N ASP A 54 -9.85 7.49 -13.30
CA ASP A 54 -8.91 7.71 -14.40
C ASP A 54 -7.88 6.56 -14.52
N ALA A 55 -7.50 5.95 -13.39
CA ALA A 55 -6.63 4.78 -13.36
C ALA A 55 -7.36 3.45 -13.63
N GLY A 56 -8.69 3.44 -13.72
CA GLY A 56 -9.51 2.23 -13.88
C GLY A 56 -9.52 1.32 -12.65
N ILE A 57 -9.32 1.87 -11.44
CA ILE A 57 -9.24 1.14 -10.18
C ILE A 57 -10.55 1.31 -9.41
N ALA A 58 -11.14 0.19 -8.96
CA ALA A 58 -12.35 0.26 -8.15
C ALA A 58 -12.02 0.75 -6.72
N GLY A 59 -12.75 1.73 -6.22
CA GLY A 59 -12.66 2.13 -4.81
C GLY A 59 -13.51 1.21 -3.92
N SER A 60 -12.95 0.77 -2.81
CA SER A 60 -13.67 0.10 -1.72
C SER A 60 -13.45 0.87 -0.43
N ILE A 61 -14.56 1.32 0.16
CA ILE A 61 -14.58 2.02 1.45
C ILE A 61 -15.44 1.18 2.39
N GLY A 62 -14.87 0.85 3.55
CA GLY A 62 -15.58 0.03 4.54
C GLY A 62 -16.91 0.64 4.95
N THR A 63 -17.91 -0.22 5.17
CA THR A 63 -19.20 0.26 5.67
C THR A 63 -19.04 0.85 7.07
N VAL A 64 -19.83 1.89 7.39
CA VAL A 64 -19.73 2.56 8.70
C VAL A 64 -20.02 1.55 9.80
N GLY A 65 -19.04 1.33 10.69
CA GLY A 65 -19.14 0.38 11.79
C GLY A 65 -18.56 -1.00 11.52
N ASP A 66 -18.07 -1.27 10.30
CA ASP A 66 -17.30 -2.47 9.96
C ASP A 66 -15.82 -2.11 9.72
N ALA A 67 -14.94 -2.58 10.59
CA ALA A 67 -13.51 -2.31 10.51
C ALA A 67 -12.75 -3.34 9.66
N LEU A 68 -13.41 -4.41 9.18
CA LEU A 68 -12.73 -5.55 8.55
C LEU A 68 -11.94 -5.14 7.30
N ASP A 69 -12.51 -4.27 6.46
CA ASP A 69 -11.86 -3.80 5.23
C ASP A 69 -10.57 -3.01 5.50
N ASN A 70 -10.46 -2.37 6.66
CA ASN A 70 -9.28 -1.58 7.06
C ASN A 70 -8.39 -2.31 8.08
N ALA A 71 -8.84 -3.42 8.67
CA ALA A 71 -8.20 -4.08 9.80
C ALA A 71 -6.76 -4.50 9.50
N LEU A 72 -6.48 -4.96 8.27
CA LEU A 72 -5.13 -5.29 7.84
C LEU A 72 -4.23 -4.05 7.82
N CYS A 73 -4.70 -2.95 7.22
CA CYS A 73 -3.99 -1.69 7.18
C CYS A 73 -3.73 -1.14 8.58
N GLU A 74 -4.74 -1.13 9.46
CA GLU A 74 -4.59 -0.68 10.84
C GLU A 74 -3.59 -1.52 11.63
N SER A 75 -3.61 -2.84 11.45
CA SER A 75 -2.66 -3.75 12.09
C SER A 75 -1.22 -3.45 11.64
N THR A 76 -1.00 -3.26 10.33
CA THR A 76 0.31 -2.87 9.80
C THR A 76 0.74 -1.49 10.30
N ILE A 77 -0.16 -0.52 10.38
CA ILE A 77 0.14 0.83 10.90
C ILE A 77 0.46 0.79 12.40
N GLY A 78 -0.24 -0.03 13.19
CA GLY A 78 0.07 -0.25 14.61
C GLY A 78 1.47 -0.81 14.79
N LEU A 79 1.82 -1.83 14.00
CA LEU A 79 3.14 -2.46 13.99
C LEU A 79 4.24 -1.48 13.57
N PHE A 80 4.01 -0.71 12.52
CA PHE A 80 4.90 0.36 12.08
C PHE A 80 5.14 1.39 13.18
N LYS A 81 4.08 1.86 13.85
CA LYS A 81 4.23 2.84 14.94
C LYS A 81 5.07 2.27 16.08
N THR A 82 4.82 1.02 16.48
CA THR A 82 5.61 0.36 17.52
C THR A 82 7.08 0.25 17.12
N GLU A 83 7.36 -0.41 16.00
CA GLU A 83 8.74 -0.78 15.63
C GLU A 83 9.55 0.39 15.05
N ALA A 84 8.92 1.29 14.29
CA ALA A 84 9.61 2.37 13.60
C ALA A 84 9.63 3.65 14.42
N ILE A 85 8.51 3.99 15.07
CA ILE A 85 8.32 5.30 15.72
C ILE A 85 8.54 5.24 17.23
N HIS A 86 7.96 4.27 17.95
CA HIS A 86 8.06 4.18 19.40
C HIS A 86 9.38 3.56 19.85
N ASP A 87 9.81 2.47 19.20
CA ASP A 87 11.11 1.82 19.48
C ASP A 87 12.32 2.68 19.05
N GLY A 88 12.09 3.76 18.29
CA GLY A 88 13.11 4.75 17.91
C GLY A 88 13.54 5.70 19.04
N GLY A 89 12.82 5.73 20.17
CA GLY A 89 13.14 6.55 21.34
C GLY A 89 12.65 8.01 21.27
N PRO A 90 12.71 8.77 22.39
CA PRO A 90 11.99 10.05 22.60
C PRO A 90 12.59 11.29 21.91
N THR A 91 13.56 11.15 21.00
CA THR A 91 14.33 12.29 20.47
C THR A 91 14.55 12.17 18.97
N TRP A 92 13.52 12.48 18.19
CA TRP A 92 13.71 12.83 16.78
C TRP A 92 14.40 14.18 16.69
N THR A 93 15.59 14.22 16.09
CA THR A 93 16.35 15.47 15.94
C THR A 93 15.65 16.44 15.00
N ASP A 94 15.12 15.92 13.89
CA ASP A 94 14.39 16.69 12.89
C ASP A 94 13.46 15.77 12.07
N ARG A 95 12.72 16.36 11.13
CA ARG A 95 11.80 15.64 10.23
C ARG A 95 12.52 14.64 9.33
N SER A 96 13.71 14.97 8.86
CA SER A 96 14.49 14.12 7.95
C SER A 96 14.91 12.83 8.63
N ALA A 97 15.23 12.87 9.93
CA ALA A 97 15.51 11.68 10.73
C ALA A 97 14.31 10.72 10.75
N VAL A 98 13.09 11.26 10.89
CA VAL A 98 11.85 10.47 10.81
C VAL A 98 11.65 9.92 9.40
N GLU A 99 11.75 10.76 8.37
CA GLU A 99 11.60 10.34 6.96
C GLU A 99 12.54 9.17 6.62
N TRP A 100 13.80 9.25 7.05
CA TRP A 100 14.78 8.20 6.82
C TRP A 100 14.47 6.92 7.61
N ARG A 101 14.03 7.04 8.86
CA ARG A 101 13.58 5.89 9.66
C ARG A 101 12.40 5.18 8.98
N VAL A 102 11.42 5.94 8.51
CA VAL A 102 10.24 5.40 7.81
C VAL A 102 10.66 4.69 6.54
N ALA A 103 11.48 5.33 5.69
CA ALA A 103 11.97 4.72 4.45
C ALA A 103 12.71 3.40 4.71
N ARG A 104 13.57 3.36 5.74
CA ARG A 104 14.27 2.14 6.14
C ARG A 104 13.33 1.05 6.63
N TRP A 105 12.35 1.41 7.45
CA TRP A 105 11.38 0.43 7.96
C TRP A 105 10.54 -0.13 6.81
N VAL A 106 10.04 0.71 5.89
CA VAL A 106 9.28 0.27 4.71
C VAL A 106 10.12 -0.65 3.83
N HIS A 107 11.38 -0.30 3.59
CA HIS A 107 12.29 -1.17 2.83
C HIS A 107 12.46 -2.52 3.51
N TRP A 108 12.87 -2.54 4.78
CA TRP A 108 13.07 -3.78 5.55
C TRP A 108 11.80 -4.63 5.64
N TYR A 109 10.64 -4.00 5.86
CA TYR A 109 9.35 -4.68 5.92
C TYR A 109 9.07 -5.44 4.62
N ASN A 110 9.32 -4.83 3.46
CA ASN A 110 9.02 -5.44 2.17
C ASN A 110 10.10 -6.42 1.68
N THR A 111 11.37 -6.22 2.03
CA THR A 111 12.50 -6.98 1.46
C THR A 111 13.14 -7.98 2.41
N THR A 112 12.83 -7.95 3.70
CA THR A 112 13.52 -8.79 4.70
C THR A 112 12.59 -9.39 5.73
N ARG A 113 11.52 -8.70 6.13
CA ARG A 113 10.62 -9.19 7.18
C ARG A 113 9.90 -10.48 6.75
N LEU A 114 10.07 -11.54 7.52
CA LEU A 114 9.37 -12.79 7.27
C LEU A 114 7.96 -12.76 7.85
N HIS A 115 6.98 -13.23 7.09
CA HIS A 115 5.58 -13.33 7.52
C HIS A 115 5.12 -14.78 7.51
N SER A 116 4.72 -15.29 8.66
CA SER A 116 4.29 -16.70 8.82
C SER A 116 3.06 -17.04 7.98
N SER A 117 2.13 -16.10 7.78
CA SER A 117 0.91 -16.27 6.98
C SER A 117 1.18 -16.50 5.50
N ILE A 118 2.36 -16.12 4.99
CA ILE A 118 2.77 -16.26 3.59
C ILE A 118 3.99 -17.18 3.44
N GLY A 119 4.11 -18.16 4.34
CA GLY A 119 5.16 -19.18 4.25
C GLY A 119 6.54 -18.73 4.71
N HIS A 120 6.62 -17.73 5.60
CA HIS A 120 7.88 -17.15 6.08
C HIS A 120 8.72 -16.55 4.95
N LEU A 121 8.08 -15.87 4.02
CA LEU A 121 8.75 -15.11 2.95
C LEU A 121 8.66 -13.60 3.21
N PRO A 122 9.63 -12.81 2.69
CA PRO A 122 9.46 -11.38 2.52
C PRO A 122 8.27 -11.06 1.60
N PRO A 123 7.52 -9.97 1.86
CA PRO A 123 6.36 -9.60 1.05
C PRO A 123 6.66 -9.47 -0.44
N ILE A 124 7.82 -8.91 -0.81
CA ILE A 124 8.19 -8.74 -2.22
C ILE A 124 8.45 -10.07 -2.93
N GLU A 125 9.03 -11.05 -2.23
CA GLU A 125 9.28 -12.39 -2.79
C GLU A 125 7.97 -13.14 -2.97
N PHE A 126 7.07 -13.07 -1.98
CA PHE A 126 5.75 -13.66 -2.09
C PHE A 126 4.95 -13.06 -3.25
N GLU A 127 4.93 -11.73 -3.39
CA GLU A 127 4.26 -11.06 -4.51
C GLU A 127 4.86 -11.49 -5.86
N HIS A 128 6.18 -11.62 -5.95
CA HIS A 128 6.85 -12.07 -7.16
C HIS A 128 6.43 -13.50 -7.56
N HIS A 129 6.46 -14.44 -6.61
CA HIS A 129 6.01 -15.82 -6.85
C HIS A 129 4.54 -15.87 -7.24
N HIS A 130 3.69 -15.10 -6.55
CA HIS A 130 2.26 -15.03 -6.86
C HIS A 130 2.03 -14.57 -8.31
N ARG A 131 2.68 -13.49 -8.74
CA ARG A 131 2.54 -12.98 -10.12
C ARG A 131 3.03 -13.96 -11.18
N GLN A 132 4.14 -14.64 -10.93
CA GLN A 132 4.64 -15.69 -11.83
C GLN A 132 3.62 -16.83 -11.96
N ALA A 133 3.04 -17.28 -10.86
CA ALA A 133 2.02 -18.33 -10.87
C ALA A 133 0.74 -17.88 -11.59
N THR A 134 0.26 -16.66 -11.36
CA THR A 134 -0.94 -16.12 -12.04
C THR A 134 -0.72 -15.91 -13.54
N THR A 135 0.48 -15.51 -13.96
CA THR A 135 0.81 -15.31 -15.39
C THR A 135 0.97 -16.65 -16.13
N ALA A 136 1.41 -17.71 -15.42
CA ALA A 136 1.61 -19.03 -15.99
C ALA A 136 0.35 -19.91 -16.05
N ALA A 137 -0.75 -19.51 -15.40
CA ALA A 137 -2.02 -20.22 -15.46
C ALA A 137 -2.74 -19.89 -16.80
N PRO A 138 -2.94 -20.87 -17.70
CA PRO A 138 -3.70 -20.62 -18.93
C PRO A 138 -5.16 -20.34 -18.58
N ILE A 139 -5.76 -19.39 -19.30
CA ILE A 139 -7.22 -19.21 -19.33
C ILE A 139 -7.82 -20.58 -19.71
N PRO A 140 -8.70 -21.19 -18.90
CA PRO A 140 -9.40 -22.38 -19.34
C PRO A 140 -10.26 -21.97 -20.54
N GLU A 141 -9.91 -22.50 -21.71
CA GLU A 141 -10.72 -22.43 -22.92
C GLU A 141 -12.02 -23.17 -22.60
N VAL A 142 -13.09 -22.40 -22.34
CA VAL A 142 -14.42 -22.96 -22.19
C VAL A 142 -14.93 -23.27 -23.59
N ALA A 143 -15.09 -24.57 -23.86
CA ALA A 143 -15.61 -25.15 -25.11
C ALA A 143 -17.08 -24.79 -25.38
#